data_AF-A0A8T6V2G9-F1
#
_entry.id   AF-A0A8T6V2G9-F1
#
_cell.length_a   1.000
_cell.length_b   1.000
_cell.length_c   1.000
_cell.angle_alpha   90.00
_cell.angle_beta   90.00
_cell.angle_gamma   90.00
#
_symmetry.space_group_name_H-M   'P 1'
#
loop_
_entity.id
_entity.type
_entity.pdbx_description
1 polymer ?
#
loop_
_entity_poly.entity_id
_entity_poly.type
_entity_poly.pdbx_seq_one_letter_code
_entity_poly.pdbx_strand_id
1 'polypeptide(L)' 'MGSRGNLAHKIGNEKFSMTEYDKIKQISIPLNGKNLLLISTDLDANHNKIIERSLGLIDANKDS' A
#
# COMPACT_ATOMS: atom_id res chain seq x y z
N MET A 1 -17.89 3.38 22.07
CA MET A 1 -17.13 3.32 20.80
C MET A 1 -15.75 2.79 21.11
N GLY A 2 -15.46 1.54 20.74
CA GLY A 2 -14.20 0.86 21.06
C GLY A 2 -13.02 1.50 20.33
N SER A 3 -11.93 1.70 21.06
CA SER A 3 -10.65 2.22 20.63
C SER A 3 -9.94 1.31 19.61
N ARG A 4 -10.47 1.25 18.38
CA ARG A 4 -9.69 0.88 17.19
C ARG A 4 -8.91 2.06 16.61
N GLY A 5 -8.92 3.21 17.31
CA GLY A 5 -8.24 4.43 16.90
C GLY A 5 -6.75 4.34 17.21
N ASN A 6 -5.96 4.16 16.17
CA ASN A 6 -4.54 4.50 16.13
C ASN A 6 -3.53 3.45 16.66
N LEU A 7 -3.56 2.24 16.07
CA LEU A 7 -2.43 1.30 16.16
C LEU A 7 -1.12 1.90 15.64
N ALA A 8 -1.17 2.96 14.83
CA ALA A 8 0.04 3.58 14.28
C ALA A 8 1.01 4.10 15.35
N HIS A 9 0.52 4.49 16.53
CA HIS A 9 1.38 4.83 17.67
C HIS A 9 2.26 3.64 18.14
N LYS A 10 1.80 2.40 17.93
CA LYS A 10 2.50 1.18 18.37
C LYS A 10 3.29 0.51 17.25
N ILE A 11 2.77 0.51 16.02
CA ILE A 11 3.33 -0.25 14.89
C ILE A 11 3.72 0.63 13.68
N GLY A 12 3.53 1.94 13.77
CA GLY A 12 3.77 2.88 12.67
C GLY A 12 2.59 3.01 11.70
N ASN A 13 2.67 4.03 10.84
CA ASN A 13 1.68 4.24 9.79
C ASN A 13 1.78 3.17 8.70
N GLU A 14 0.65 2.80 8.11
CA GLU A 14 0.60 1.89 6.97
C GLU A 14 1.43 2.45 5.80
N LYS A 15 2.33 1.62 5.24
CA LYS A 15 3.06 1.94 4.01
C LYS A 15 2.37 1.38 2.77
N PHE A 16 1.89 0.14 2.88
CA PHE A 16 1.08 -0.54 1.89
C PHE A 16 0.42 -1.74 2.57
N SER A 17 -0.62 -2.29 1.93
CA SER A 17 -1.18 -3.61 2.23
C SER A 17 -1.24 -4.44 0.96
N MET A 18 -1.26 -5.77 1.10
CA MET A 18 -1.43 -6.69 0.00
C MET A 18 -2.43 -7.76 0.39
N THR A 19 -3.41 -7.99 -0.49
CA THR A 19 -4.44 -9.01 -0.34
C THR A 19 -4.33 -9.99 -1.49
N GLU A 20 -4.25 -11.28 -1.16
CA GLU A 20 -4.24 -12.36 -2.14
C GLU A 20 -5.66 -12.91 -2.32
N TYR A 21 -6.08 -13.04 -3.57
CA TYR A 21 -7.32 -13.67 -4.00
C TYR A 21 -6.98 -14.88 -4.88
N ASP A 22 -7.96 -15.73 -5.16
CA ASP A 22 -7.76 -16.96 -5.94
C ASP A 22 -7.17 -16.74 -7.35
N LYS A 23 -7.26 -15.52 -7.89
CA LYS A 23 -6.85 -15.20 -9.27
C LYS A 23 -5.86 -14.04 -9.38
N ILE A 24 -5.80 -13.18 -8.38
CA ILE A 24 -5.00 -11.96 -8.42
C ILE A 24 -4.45 -11.62 -7.03
N LYS A 25 -3.44 -10.77 -7.00
CA LYS A 25 -3.04 -10.05 -5.80
C LYS A 25 -3.37 -8.57 -5.98
N GLN A 26 -3.90 -7.97 -4.93
CA GLN A 26 -4.19 -6.54 -4.89
C GLN A 26 -3.25 -5.88 -3.88
N ILE A 27 -2.50 -4.89 -4.35
CA ILE A 27 -1.64 -4.04 -3.54
C ILE A 27 -2.35 -2.71 -3.36
N SER A 28 -2.43 -2.24 -2.11
CA SER A 28 -3.03 -0.96 -1.74
C SER A 28 -1.94 -0.06 -1.13
N ILE A 29 -1.76 1.14 -1.68
CA ILE A 29 -0.75 2.10 -1.20
C ILE A 29 -1.43 3.44 -0.90
N PRO A 30 -1.43 3.92 0.34
CA PRO A 30 -1.93 5.25 0.66
C PRO A 30 -1.02 6.31 0.03
N LEU A 31 -1.58 7.16 -0.83
CA LEU A 31 -0.85 8.27 -1.45
C LEU A 31 -0.78 9.47 -0.50
N ASN A 32 -1.89 9.71 0.20
CA ASN A 32 -2.06 10.73 1.23
C ASN A 32 -3.21 10.31 2.16
N GLY A 33 -3.63 11.18 3.08
CA GLY A 33 -4.71 10.86 4.04
C GLY A 33 -6.12 10.69 3.42
N LYS A 34 -6.27 10.77 2.09
CA LYS A 34 -7.58 10.68 1.40
C LYS A 34 -7.58 9.74 0.18
N ASN A 35 -6.44 9.58 -0.48
CA ASN A 35 -6.32 8.87 -1.74
C ASN A 35 -5.53 7.57 -1.58
N LEU A 36 -6.00 6.52 -2.24
CA LEU A 36 -5.39 5.18 -2.24
C LEU A 36 -5.09 4.77 -3.68
N LEU A 37 -3.86 4.30 -3.93
CA LEU A 37 -3.49 3.63 -5.17
C LEU A 37 -3.76 2.13 -5.01
N LEU A 38 -4.51 1.57 -5.96
CA LEU A 38 -4.79 0.13 -6.04
C LEU A 38 -4.10 -0.44 -7.27
N ILE A 39 -3.33 -1.50 -7.07
CA ILE A 39 -2.63 -2.21 -8.14
C ILE A 39 -3.06 -3.67 -8.07
N SER A 40 -3.70 -4.15 -9.14
CA SER A 40 -4.02 -5.57 -9.30
C SER A 40 -2.96 -6.24 -10.16
N THR A 41 -2.49 -7.40 -9.73
CA THR A 41 -1.43 -8.15 -10.40
C THR A 41 -1.79 -9.63 -10.46
N ASP A 42 -1.18 -10.36 -11.40
CA ASP A 42 -1.25 -11.82 -11.41
C ASP A 42 -0.52 -12.42 -10.21
N LEU A 43 -0.87 -13.66 -9.85
CA LEU A 43 -0.37 -14.34 -8.63
C LEU A 43 1.15 -14.52 -8.59
N ASP A 44 1.77 -14.63 -9.76
CA ASP A 44 3.20 -14.90 -9.99
C ASP A 44 4.00 -13.63 -10.35
N ALA A 45 3.34 -12.45 -10.37
CA ALA A 45 4.02 -11.20 -10.62
C ALA A 45 5.14 -10.94 -9.59
N ASN A 46 6.14 -10.12 -9.97
CA ASN A 46 7.17 -9.70 -9.02
C ASN A 46 6.66 -8.55 -8.13
N HIS A 47 5.81 -8.89 -7.16
CA HIS A 47 5.14 -7.96 -6.25
C HIS A 47 6.14 -7.03 -5.54
N ASN A 48 7.27 -7.55 -5.07
CA ASN A 48 8.30 -6.74 -4.40
C ASN A 48 8.82 -5.64 -5.32
N LYS A 49 9.17 -5.98 -6.57
CA LYS A 49 9.65 -5.00 -7.56
C LYS A 49 8.58 -3.96 -7.89
N ILE A 50 7.31 -4.38 -7.96
CA ILE A 50 6.18 -3.47 -8.21
C ILE A 50 6.04 -2.49 -7.05
N ILE A 51 6.00 -2.99 -5.81
CA ILE A 51 5.88 -2.18 -4.59
C ILE A 51 7.04 -1.19 -4.49
N GLU A 52 8.28 -1.66 -4.62
CA GLU A 52 9.48 -0.80 -4.53
C GLU A 52 9.45 0.34 -5.56
N ARG A 53 9.08 0.03 -6.81
CA ARG A 53 8.99 1.03 -7.89
C ARG A 53 7.85 2.01 -7.65
N SER A 54 6.68 1.53 -7.23
CA SER A 54 5.53 2.37 -6.91
C SER A 54 5.85 3.33 -5.75
N LEU A 55 6.45 2.82 -4.67
CA LEU A 55 6.85 3.66 -3.53
C LEU A 55 7.89 4.70 -3.92
N GLY A 56 8.91 4.32 -4.70
CA GLY A 56 9.92 5.27 -5.18
C GLY A 56 9.34 6.39 -6.05
N LEU A 57 8.36 6.08 -6.91
CA LEU A 57 7.65 7.09 -7.70
C LEU A 57 6.79 8.00 -6.82
N ILE A 58 6.09 7.43 -5.84
CA ILE A 58 5.25 8.21 -4.91
C ILE A 58 6.12 9.18 -4.12
N ASP A 59 7.23 8.71 -3.57
CA ASP A 59 8.13 9.54 -2.76
C ASP A 59 8.77 10.64 -3.60
N ALA A 60 9.15 10.37 -4.86
CA ALA A 60 9.68 11.39 -5.77
C ALA A 60 8.68 12.50 -6.13
N ASN A 61 7.36 12.26 -5.96
CA ASN A 61 6.29 13.23 -6.28
C ASN A 61 5.64 13.85 -5.03
N LYS A 62 6.11 13.54 -3.81
CA LYS A 62 5.59 14.15 -2.58
C LYS A 62 6.12 15.57 -2.32
N ASP A 63 7.24 15.93 -2.93
CA ASP A 63 7.95 17.20 -2.70
C ASP A 63 7.74 18.23 -3.84
N SER A 64 6.71 18.04 -4.69
CA SER A 64 6.30 18.97 -5.75
C SER A 64 4.92 19.55 -5.46
#